data_AF-A0A929G6J1-F1
#
_entry.id   AF-A0A929G6J1-F1
#
_cell.length_a   1.000
_cell.length_b   1.000
_cell.length_c   1.000
_cell.angle_alpha   90.00
_cell.angle_beta   90.00
_cell.angle_gamma   90.00
#
_symmetry.space_group_name_H-M   'P 1'
#
loop_
_entity.id
_entity.type
_entity.pdbx_description
1 polymer ?
#
loop_
_entity_poly.entity_id
_entity_poly.type
_entity_poly.pdbx_seq_one_letter_code
_entity_poly.pdbx_strand_id
1 'polypeptide(L)'
;MNHKELPADDTPPTDQPAINVDIDTIIVSLHEQHTSLSQHIDHHWHDLDANHLARFLALHGQNATRLGRLLRDRCAIHGKPEDPMDTDIRIVLNVLSEIKGIDLLNPEDRIILAQGDPKQPPIDIQLLITNLHDKQARFSHYIESHRHDLDATSLARLFTVYGQNATRLGRLLRDRHAIYGEPFDQPDDISPATEEWIANLLGTE
;
A
#
# COMPACT_ATOMS: atom_id res chain seq x y z
N MET A 1 22.13 -66.93 12.14
CA MET A 1 21.18 -65.87 11.78
C MET A 1 21.68 -64.59 12.44
N ASN A 2 22.34 -63.72 11.68
CA ASN A 2 22.93 -62.48 12.20
C ASN A 2 21.91 -61.34 12.05
N HIS A 3 21.49 -60.78 13.18
CA HIS A 3 20.75 -59.52 13.22
C HIS A 3 21.73 -58.36 12.98
N LYS A 4 21.55 -57.68 11.86
CA LYS A 4 22.26 -56.46 11.51
C LYS A 4 21.51 -55.29 12.17
N GLU A 5 22.04 -54.79 13.28
CA GLU A 5 21.55 -53.56 13.91
C GLU A 5 21.77 -52.37 12.97
N LEU A 6 20.71 -51.60 12.73
CA LEU A 6 20.76 -50.32 12.04
C LEU A 6 21.40 -49.29 13.00
N PRO A 7 22.32 -48.42 12.54
CA PRO A 7 22.86 -47.37 13.37
C PRO A 7 21.78 -46.34 13.69
N ALA A 8 21.75 -45.90 14.95
CA ALA A 8 20.92 -44.81 15.42
C ALA A 8 21.23 -43.54 14.62
N ASP A 9 20.17 -42.91 14.10
CA ASP A 9 20.19 -41.63 13.43
C ASP A 9 20.44 -40.53 14.48
N ASP A 10 21.73 -40.25 14.74
CA ASP A 10 22.21 -39.12 15.54
C ASP A 10 22.11 -37.81 14.74
N THR A 11 20.92 -37.49 14.20
CA THR A 11 20.68 -36.12 13.72
C THR A 11 20.42 -35.23 14.93
N PRO A 12 21.32 -34.27 15.26
CA PRO A 12 21.06 -33.34 16.34
C PRO A 12 19.79 -32.54 16.00
N PRO A 13 18.94 -32.22 17.01
CA PRO A 13 17.79 -31.37 16.78
C PRO A 13 18.28 -30.04 16.21
N THR A 14 17.88 -29.74 14.99
CA THR A 14 18.15 -28.46 14.34
C THR A 14 17.36 -27.38 15.08
N ASP A 15 17.97 -26.78 16.10
CA ASP A 15 17.53 -25.53 16.77
C ASP A 15 17.67 -24.34 15.81
N GLN A 16 17.11 -24.43 14.60
CA GLN A 16 16.91 -23.25 13.78
C GLN A 16 15.69 -22.52 14.34
N PRO A 17 15.85 -21.26 14.81
CA PRO A 17 14.70 -20.48 15.25
C PRO A 17 13.73 -20.40 14.09
N ALA A 18 12.48 -20.82 14.32
CA ALA A 18 11.42 -20.69 13.33
C ALA A 18 11.38 -19.22 12.91
N ILE A 19 11.67 -18.95 11.64
CA ILE A 19 11.57 -17.59 11.09
C ILE A 19 10.08 -17.25 11.14
N ASN A 20 9.68 -16.49 12.15
CA ASN A 20 8.33 -15.96 12.25
C ASN A 20 8.23 -14.80 11.24
N VAL A 21 8.00 -15.14 9.97
CA VAL A 21 7.81 -14.15 8.92
C VAL A 21 6.38 -13.61 9.04
N ASP A 22 6.27 -12.38 9.50
CA ASP A 22 5.01 -11.66 9.56
C ASP A 22 4.63 -11.04 8.20
N ILE A 23 3.33 -10.93 7.93
CA ILE A 23 2.78 -10.36 6.69
C ILE A 23 3.25 -8.91 6.51
N ASP A 24 3.39 -8.14 7.58
CA ASP A 24 3.85 -6.75 7.52
C ASP A 24 5.30 -6.65 7.05
N THR A 25 6.15 -7.60 7.46
CA THR A 25 7.54 -7.68 6.99
C THR A 25 7.60 -7.97 5.49
N ILE A 26 6.73 -8.85 4.99
CA ILE A 26 6.64 -9.16 3.55
C ILE A 26 6.14 -7.93 2.77
N ILE A 27 5.12 -7.24 3.27
CA ILE A 27 4.55 -6.04 2.64
C ILE A 27 5.62 -4.96 2.54
N VAL A 28 6.34 -4.66 3.63
CA VAL A 28 7.40 -3.65 3.65
C VAL A 28 8.51 -4.01 2.65
N SER A 29 9.01 -5.25 2.68
CA SER A 29 10.08 -5.66 1.77
C SER A 29 9.67 -5.60 0.29
N LEU A 30 8.45 -6.04 -0.03
CA LEU A 30 7.94 -5.94 -1.40
C LEU A 30 7.69 -4.49 -1.82
N HIS A 31 7.28 -3.62 -0.88
CA HIS A 31 7.13 -2.20 -1.13
C HIS A 31 8.47 -1.53 -1.43
N GLU A 32 9.52 -1.81 -0.67
CA GLU A 32 10.87 -1.31 -0.94
C GLU A 32 11.36 -1.70 -2.35
N GLN A 33 11.16 -2.96 -2.74
CA GLN A 33 11.49 -3.43 -4.09
C GLN A 33 10.64 -2.72 -5.15
N HIS A 34 9.36 -2.48 -4.88
CA HIS A 34 8.47 -1.74 -5.77
C HIS A 34 8.92 -0.29 -5.95
N THR A 35 9.24 0.41 -4.85
CA THR A 35 9.75 1.78 -4.86
C THR A 35 11.09 1.88 -5.59
N SER A 36 12.01 0.95 -5.35
CA SER A 36 13.29 0.89 -6.06
C SER A 36 13.09 0.72 -7.56
N LEU A 37 12.20 -0.18 -7.98
CA LEU A 37 11.85 -0.34 -9.39
C LEU A 37 11.19 0.93 -9.97
N SER A 38 10.29 1.57 -9.22
CA SER A 38 9.62 2.80 -9.66
C SER A 38 10.64 3.92 -9.91
N GLN A 39 11.58 4.12 -8.97
CA GLN A 39 12.68 5.08 -9.09
C GLN A 39 13.60 4.74 -10.26
N HIS A 40 13.93 3.46 -10.47
CA HIS A 40 14.73 3.04 -11.62
C HIS A 40 14.04 3.39 -12.95
N ILE A 41 12.73 3.12 -13.06
CA ILE A 41 11.93 3.50 -14.23
C ILE A 41 11.91 5.02 -14.41
N ASP A 42 11.81 5.80 -13.32
CA ASP A 42 11.85 7.26 -13.40
C ASP A 42 13.18 7.77 -13.93
N HIS A 43 14.28 7.27 -13.37
CA HIS A 43 15.61 7.72 -13.67
C HIS A 43 16.02 7.39 -15.11
N HIS A 44 15.66 6.20 -15.60
CA HIS A 44 16.06 5.72 -16.92
C HIS A 44 14.96 5.85 -17.98
N TRP A 45 13.87 6.58 -17.72
CA TRP A 45 12.71 6.61 -18.61
C TRP A 45 13.06 6.88 -20.09
N HIS A 46 14.00 7.80 -20.32
CA HIS A 46 14.41 8.22 -21.66
C HIS A 46 15.52 7.35 -22.27
N ASP A 47 16.18 6.52 -21.46
CA ASP A 47 17.28 5.64 -21.88
C ASP A 47 16.78 4.23 -22.25
N LEU A 48 15.57 3.88 -21.83
CA LEU A 48 14.98 2.57 -22.07
C LEU A 48 14.38 2.48 -23.46
N ASP A 49 14.75 1.42 -24.20
CA ASP A 49 13.99 1.06 -25.39
C ASP A 49 12.57 0.57 -25.04
N ALA A 50 11.70 0.51 -26.06
CA ALA A 50 10.31 0.11 -25.91
C ALA A 50 10.13 -1.26 -25.23
N ASN A 51 11.02 -2.23 -25.48
CA ASN A 51 10.91 -3.57 -24.92
C ASN A 51 11.26 -3.60 -23.44
N HIS A 52 12.32 -2.90 -23.04
CA HIS A 52 12.71 -2.77 -21.64
C HIS A 52 11.69 -1.96 -20.85
N LEU A 53 11.21 -0.84 -21.40
CA LEU A 53 10.16 -0.03 -20.79
C LEU A 53 8.89 -0.85 -20.56
N ALA A 54 8.43 -1.59 -21.58
CA ALA A 54 7.27 -2.49 -21.46
C ALA A 54 7.47 -3.54 -20.35
N ARG A 55 8.66 -4.15 -20.29
CA ARG A 55 8.97 -5.16 -19.27
C ARG A 55 8.94 -4.57 -17.86
N PHE A 56 9.60 -3.44 -17.64
CA PHE A 56 9.66 -2.82 -16.32
C PHE A 56 8.29 -2.30 -15.87
N LEU A 57 7.52 -1.68 -16.76
CA LEU A 57 6.15 -1.24 -16.45
C LEU A 57 5.21 -2.41 -16.15
N ALA A 58 5.39 -3.55 -16.82
CA ALA A 58 4.63 -4.75 -16.52
C ALA A 58 4.97 -5.29 -15.11
N LEU A 59 6.26 -5.36 -14.76
CA LEU A 59 6.72 -5.77 -13.44
C LEU A 59 6.24 -4.81 -12.34
N HIS A 60 6.31 -3.51 -12.59
CA HIS A 60 5.83 -2.47 -11.69
C HIS A 60 4.34 -2.65 -11.37
N GLY A 61 3.50 -2.81 -12.39
CA GLY A 61 2.07 -3.07 -12.20
C GLY A 61 1.77 -4.40 -11.49
N GLN A 62 2.56 -5.45 -11.76
CA GLN A 62 2.43 -6.74 -11.07
C GLN A 62 2.75 -6.62 -9.57
N ASN A 63 3.83 -5.93 -9.22
CA ASN A 63 4.21 -5.70 -7.82
C ASN A 63 3.14 -4.89 -7.09
N ALA A 64 2.65 -3.80 -7.70
CA ALA A 64 1.55 -3.01 -7.12
C ALA A 64 0.31 -3.88 -6.85
N THR A 65 -0.08 -4.73 -7.79
CA THR A 65 -1.23 -5.65 -7.61
C THR A 65 -1.00 -6.66 -6.50
N ARG A 66 0.22 -7.20 -6.36
CA ARG A 66 0.56 -8.13 -5.28
C ARG A 66 0.48 -7.43 -3.92
N LEU A 67 1.00 -6.20 -3.82
CA LEU A 67 0.88 -5.38 -2.62
C LEU A 67 -0.58 -5.11 -2.26
N GLY A 68 -1.43 -4.72 -3.22
CA GLY A 68 -2.86 -4.51 -2.97
C GLY A 68 -3.57 -5.76 -2.42
N ARG A 69 -3.20 -6.96 -2.89
CA ARG A 69 -3.71 -8.23 -2.34
C ARG A 69 -3.21 -8.48 -0.93
N LEU A 70 -1.91 -8.34 -0.69
CA LEU A 70 -1.32 -8.53 0.64
C LEU A 70 -1.91 -7.56 1.67
N LEU A 71 -2.15 -6.31 1.28
CA LEU A 71 -2.82 -5.33 2.13
C LEU A 71 -4.24 -5.75 2.49
N ARG A 72 -4.98 -6.32 1.54
CA ARG A 72 -6.31 -6.86 1.79
C ARG A 72 -6.27 -8.09 2.70
N ASP A 73 -5.35 -9.00 2.46
CA ASP A 73 -5.15 -10.20 3.29
C ASP A 73 -4.76 -9.80 4.72
N ARG A 74 -3.89 -8.80 4.86
CA ARG A 74 -3.57 -8.18 6.15
C ARG A 74 -4.82 -7.65 6.84
N CYS A 75 -5.69 -6.93 6.13
CA CYS A 75 -6.94 -6.45 6.71
C CYS A 75 -7.88 -7.57 7.14
N ALA A 76 -7.85 -8.73 6.47
CA ALA A 76 -8.61 -9.90 6.90
C ALA A 76 -8.04 -10.52 8.19
N ILE A 77 -6.74 -10.37 8.47
CA ILE A 77 -6.06 -10.90 9.65
C ILE A 77 -6.18 -9.93 10.84
N HIS A 78 -5.84 -8.66 10.62
CA HIS A 78 -5.73 -7.65 11.68
C HIS A 78 -7.00 -6.80 11.86
N GLY A 79 -7.97 -6.95 10.96
CA GLY A 79 -9.14 -6.07 10.87
C GLY A 79 -8.90 -4.90 9.91
N LYS A 80 -9.98 -4.18 9.59
CA LYS A 80 -9.88 -2.98 8.76
C LYS A 80 -9.14 -1.88 9.53
N PRO A 81 -8.30 -1.08 8.84
CA PRO A 81 -7.77 0.14 9.43
C PRO A 81 -8.92 1.05 9.85
N GLU A 82 -8.68 1.85 10.87
CA GLU A 82 -9.59 2.93 11.23
C GLU A 82 -9.63 4.01 10.14
N ASP A 83 -10.66 4.85 10.20
CA ASP A 83 -10.78 5.99 9.29
C ASP A 83 -9.56 6.92 9.49
N PRO A 84 -8.91 7.38 8.41
CA PRO A 84 -7.88 8.42 8.51
C PRO A 84 -8.35 9.64 9.31
N MET A 85 -9.63 10.00 9.22
CA MET A 85 -10.20 11.11 9.97
C MET A 85 -10.26 10.84 11.48
N ASP A 86 -10.51 9.60 11.91
CA ASP A 86 -10.44 9.22 13.32
C ASP A 86 -9.01 9.34 13.86
N THR A 87 -8.01 9.02 13.04
CA THR A 87 -6.60 9.22 13.39
C THR A 87 -6.27 10.70 13.56
N ASP A 88 -6.70 11.55 12.63
CA ASP A 88 -6.50 13.00 12.71
C ASP A 88 -7.21 13.61 13.92
N ILE A 89 -8.44 13.17 14.21
CA ILE A 89 -9.19 13.58 15.41
C ILE A 89 -8.41 13.20 16.67
N ARG A 90 -7.87 11.98 16.77
CA ARG A 90 -7.05 11.56 17.92
C ARG A 90 -5.80 12.43 18.09
N ILE A 91 -5.12 12.78 17.00
CA ILE A 91 -3.96 13.69 17.04
C ILE A 91 -4.39 15.06 17.56
N VAL A 92 -5.49 15.62 17.04
CA VAL A 92 -6.02 16.92 17.47
C VAL A 92 -6.41 16.88 18.95
N LEU A 93 -7.11 15.84 19.39
CA LEU A 93 -7.49 15.64 20.80
C LEU A 93 -6.26 15.52 21.71
N ASN A 94 -5.19 14.86 21.26
CA ASN A 94 -3.93 14.81 22.01
C ASN A 94 -3.33 16.21 22.20
N VAL A 95 -3.21 16.97 21.10
CA VAL A 95 -2.65 18.34 21.13
C VAL A 95 -3.51 19.25 22.01
N LEU A 96 -4.84 19.15 21.91
CA LEU A 96 -5.74 19.92 22.77
C LEU A 96 -5.63 19.51 24.23
N SER A 97 -5.41 18.22 24.52
CA SER A 97 -5.21 17.74 25.89
C SER A 97 -3.96 18.37 26.51
N GLU A 98 -2.88 18.44 25.74
CA GLU A 98 -1.62 19.09 26.14
C GLU A 98 -1.79 20.59 26.37
N ILE A 99 -2.50 21.29 25.47
CA ILE A 99 -2.73 22.74 25.57
C ILE A 99 -3.64 23.10 26.74
N LYS A 100 -4.71 22.34 26.95
CA LYS A 100 -5.73 22.64 27.96
C LYS A 100 -5.42 22.06 29.33
N GLY A 101 -4.47 21.12 29.42
CA GLY A 101 -4.17 20.39 30.65
C GLY A 101 -5.31 19.49 31.12
N ILE A 102 -6.21 19.10 30.20
CA ILE A 102 -7.36 18.23 30.46
C ILE A 102 -7.21 17.01 29.56
N ASP A 103 -7.34 15.81 30.12
CA ASP A 103 -7.23 14.57 29.36
C ASP A 103 -8.51 14.34 28.53
N LEU A 104 -8.42 14.53 27.22
CA LEU A 104 -9.53 14.33 26.27
C LEU A 104 -9.48 12.96 25.58
N LEU A 105 -8.40 12.19 25.77
CA LEU A 105 -8.20 10.89 25.14
C LEU A 105 -8.59 9.74 26.08
N ASN A 106 -9.23 8.72 25.53
CA ASN A 106 -9.38 7.48 26.28
C ASN A 106 -8.00 6.76 26.39
N PRO A 107 -7.84 5.78 27.31
CA PRO A 107 -6.59 5.04 27.45
C PRO A 107 -6.14 4.28 26.21
N GLU A 108 -7.07 3.81 25.38
CA GLU A 108 -6.79 3.04 24.16
C GLU A 108 -6.18 3.93 23.06
N ASP A 109 -6.75 5.12 22.85
CA ASP A 109 -6.27 6.10 21.87
C ASP A 109 -4.83 6.54 22.20
N ARG A 110 -4.46 6.63 23.48
CA ARG A 110 -3.09 6.94 23.91
C ARG A 110 -2.10 5.84 23.53
N ILE A 111 -2.50 4.58 23.70
CA ILE A 111 -1.67 3.45 23.31
C ILE A 111 -1.49 3.45 21.79
N ILE A 112 -2.57 3.72 21.04
CA ILE A 112 -2.54 3.80 19.58
C ILE A 112 -1.65 4.94 19.10
N LEU A 113 -1.72 6.13 19.70
CA LEU A 113 -0.83 7.24 19.36
C LEU A 113 0.64 6.97 19.71
N ALA A 114 0.89 6.26 20.82
CA ALA A 114 2.25 5.97 21.27
C ALA A 114 2.91 4.80 20.51
N GLN A 115 2.13 3.80 20.08
CA GLN A 115 2.64 2.55 19.52
C GLN A 115 2.27 2.34 18.03
N GLY A 116 1.39 3.17 17.48
CA GLY A 116 0.75 2.98 16.18
C GLY A 116 -0.48 2.08 16.28
N ASP A 117 -1.47 2.32 15.41
CA ASP A 117 -2.63 1.44 15.30
C ASP A 117 -2.18 0.11 14.65
N PRO A 118 -2.29 -1.04 15.35
CA PRO A 118 -1.95 -2.34 14.76
C PRO A 118 -2.81 -2.68 13.54
N LYS A 119 -3.97 -2.05 13.36
CA LYS A 119 -4.83 -2.23 12.17
C LYS A 119 -4.38 -1.36 11.01
N GLN A 120 -3.58 -0.32 11.24
CA GLN A 120 -3.07 0.51 10.17
C GLN A 120 -2.05 -0.27 9.32
N PRO A 121 -2.25 -0.36 8.00
CA PRO A 121 -1.29 -1.03 7.15
C PRO A 121 0.06 -0.29 7.13
N PRO A 122 1.18 -1.00 7.00
CA PRO A 122 2.51 -0.39 7.00
C PRO A 122 2.79 0.46 5.74
N ILE A 123 1.92 0.38 4.73
CA ILE A 123 2.01 1.17 3.50
C ILE A 123 0.63 1.65 3.07
N ASP A 124 0.58 2.81 2.43
CA ASP A 124 -0.64 3.39 1.89
C ASP A 124 -0.91 2.89 0.45
N ILE A 125 -2.06 2.23 0.25
CA ILE A 125 -2.48 1.76 -1.08
C ILE A 125 -2.76 2.92 -2.04
N GLN A 126 -3.13 4.10 -1.54
CA GLN A 126 -3.38 5.28 -2.35
C GLN A 126 -2.08 5.74 -3.01
N LEU A 127 -0.95 5.68 -2.31
CA LEU A 127 0.36 5.97 -2.89
C LEU A 127 0.70 5.02 -4.05
N LEU A 128 0.41 3.73 -3.91
CA LEU A 128 0.61 2.73 -4.98
C LEU A 128 -0.26 3.03 -6.21
N ILE A 129 -1.53 3.40 -5.97
CA ILE A 129 -2.49 3.76 -7.03
C ILE A 129 -2.01 5.00 -7.77
N THR A 130 -1.66 6.06 -7.03
CA THR A 130 -1.16 7.32 -7.61
C THR A 130 0.10 7.07 -8.43
N ASN A 131 1.08 6.35 -7.88
CA ASN A 131 2.31 6.07 -8.60
C ASN A 131 2.06 5.24 -9.88
N LEU A 132 1.24 4.19 -9.81
CA LEU A 132 0.92 3.38 -11.00
C LEU A 132 0.14 4.20 -12.04
N HIS A 133 -0.77 5.07 -11.62
CA HIS A 133 -1.52 5.98 -12.49
C HIS A 133 -0.60 6.96 -13.21
N ASP A 134 0.35 7.57 -12.52
CA ASP A 134 1.31 8.51 -13.11
C ASP A 134 2.19 7.84 -14.16
N LYS A 135 2.65 6.61 -13.89
CA LYS A 135 3.39 5.80 -14.86
C LYS A 135 2.54 5.44 -16.07
N GLN A 136 1.27 5.12 -15.85
CA GLN A 136 0.32 4.83 -16.92
C GLN A 136 0.10 6.06 -17.82
N ALA A 137 -0.04 7.25 -17.24
CA ALA A 137 -0.19 8.50 -17.98
C ALA A 137 1.07 8.80 -18.82
N ARG A 138 2.26 8.70 -18.22
CA ARG A 138 3.53 8.85 -18.94
C ARG A 138 3.71 7.82 -20.04
N PHE A 139 3.28 6.57 -19.80
CA PHE A 139 3.36 5.51 -20.79
C PHE A 139 2.43 5.76 -21.98
N SER A 140 1.23 6.27 -21.73
CA SER A 140 0.31 6.74 -22.78
C SER A 140 0.98 7.79 -23.67
N HIS A 141 1.60 8.80 -23.05
CA HIS A 141 2.33 9.83 -23.78
C HIS A 141 3.48 9.25 -24.61
N TYR A 142 4.27 8.34 -24.03
CA TYR A 142 5.37 7.67 -24.75
C TYR A 142 4.88 6.94 -26.00
N ILE A 143 3.79 6.17 -25.89
CA ILE A 143 3.21 5.43 -27.02
C ILE A 143 2.80 6.39 -28.13
N GLU A 144 2.10 7.48 -27.78
CA GLU A 144 1.63 8.45 -28.78
C GLU A 144 2.79 9.17 -29.47
N SER A 145 3.82 9.57 -28.72
CA SER A 145 4.98 10.29 -29.27
C SER A 145 5.87 9.44 -30.18
N HIS A 146 5.92 8.12 -29.99
CA HIS A 146 6.82 7.22 -30.74
C HIS A 146 6.09 6.29 -31.70
N ARG A 147 4.76 6.39 -31.85
CA ARG A 147 3.96 5.45 -32.63
C ARG A 147 4.39 5.28 -34.09
N HIS A 148 5.00 6.31 -34.68
CA HIS A 148 5.46 6.31 -36.07
C HIS A 148 6.88 5.75 -36.24
N ASP A 149 7.66 5.73 -35.15
CA ASP A 149 9.06 5.27 -35.14
C ASP A 149 9.19 3.81 -34.71
N LEU A 150 8.12 3.24 -34.14
CA LEU A 150 8.07 1.86 -33.66
C LEU A 150 7.52 0.91 -34.71
N ASP A 151 8.09 -0.29 -34.77
CA ASP A 151 7.50 -1.37 -35.55
C ASP A 151 6.18 -1.86 -34.91
N ALA A 152 5.34 -2.51 -35.71
CA ALA A 152 4.02 -2.98 -35.29
C ALA A 152 4.08 -3.98 -34.11
N THR A 153 5.14 -4.78 -34.01
CA THR A 153 5.30 -5.77 -32.92
C THR A 153 5.59 -5.06 -31.60
N SER A 154 6.50 -4.10 -31.63
CA SER A 154 6.83 -3.23 -30.50
C SER A 154 5.58 -2.48 -30.02
N LEU A 155 4.85 -1.85 -30.94
CA LEU A 155 3.62 -1.11 -30.63
C LEU A 155 2.53 -2.01 -30.01
N ALA A 156 2.29 -3.19 -30.60
CA ALA A 156 1.32 -4.15 -30.06
C ALA A 156 1.68 -4.60 -28.63
N ARG A 157 2.97 -4.79 -28.36
CA ARG A 157 3.46 -5.12 -27.02
C ARG A 157 3.22 -3.98 -26.04
N LEU A 158 3.49 -2.73 -26.42
CA LEU A 158 3.25 -1.57 -25.57
C LEU A 158 1.78 -1.45 -25.19
N PHE A 159 0.88 -1.55 -26.17
CA PHE A 159 -0.57 -1.51 -25.92
C PHE A 159 -1.05 -2.67 -25.04
N THR A 160 -0.47 -3.86 -25.20
CA THR A 160 -0.77 -5.01 -24.33
C THR A 160 -0.42 -4.70 -22.88
N VAL A 161 0.78 -4.18 -22.62
CA VAL A 161 1.20 -3.80 -21.26
C VAL A 161 0.34 -2.67 -20.72
N TYR A 162 0.01 -1.67 -21.55
CA TYR A 162 -0.85 -0.56 -21.18
C TYR A 162 -2.22 -1.06 -20.72
N GLY A 163 -2.89 -1.91 -21.50
CA GLY A 163 -4.20 -2.47 -21.15
C GLY A 163 -4.16 -3.34 -19.89
N GLN A 164 -3.09 -4.12 -19.70
CA GLN A 164 -2.89 -4.90 -18.48
C GLN A 164 -2.73 -3.99 -17.25
N ASN A 165 -1.94 -2.91 -17.35
CA ASN A 165 -1.73 -1.97 -16.25
C ASN A 165 -3.00 -1.20 -15.90
N ALA A 166 -3.81 -0.79 -16.90
CA ALA A 166 -5.12 -0.19 -16.66
C ALA A 166 -6.05 -1.15 -15.89
N THR A 167 -6.07 -2.43 -16.27
CA THR A 167 -6.85 -3.47 -15.56
C THR A 167 -6.37 -3.65 -14.12
N ARG A 168 -5.06 -3.60 -13.89
CA ARG A 168 -4.44 -3.69 -12.55
C ARG A 168 -4.79 -2.47 -11.70
N LEU A 169 -4.79 -1.27 -12.28
CA LEU A 169 -5.23 -0.04 -11.59
C LEU A 169 -6.69 -0.17 -11.14
N GLY A 170 -7.59 -0.64 -12.01
CA GLY A 170 -8.99 -0.90 -11.64
C GLY A 170 -9.17 -1.98 -10.56
N ARG A 171 -8.23 -2.92 -10.44
CA ARG A 171 -8.21 -3.86 -9.29
C ARG A 171 -7.75 -3.16 -8.02
N LEU A 172 -6.70 -2.36 -8.07
CA LEU A 172 -6.21 -1.62 -6.91
C LEU A 172 -7.24 -0.64 -6.35
N LEU A 173 -8.01 0.03 -7.21
CA LEU A 173 -9.11 0.90 -6.77
C LEU A 173 -10.18 0.11 -5.99
N ARG A 174 -10.52 -1.10 -6.45
CA ARG A 174 -11.44 -2.00 -5.73
C ARG A 174 -10.82 -2.52 -4.43
N ASP A 175 -9.53 -2.79 -4.42
CA ASP A 175 -8.81 -3.26 -3.22
C ASP A 175 -8.76 -2.16 -2.16
N ARG A 176 -8.47 -0.91 -2.56
CA ARG A 176 -8.59 0.27 -1.71
C ARG A 176 -9.99 0.38 -1.13
N HIS A 177 -11.03 0.23 -1.96
CA HIS A 177 -12.41 0.27 -1.50
C HIS A 177 -12.72 -0.88 -0.51
N ALA A 178 -12.18 -2.08 -0.72
CA ALA A 178 -12.37 -3.19 0.22
C ALA A 178 -11.69 -2.95 1.58
N ILE A 179 -10.55 -2.25 1.58
CA ILE A 179 -9.76 -1.93 2.78
C ILE A 179 -10.39 -0.77 3.55
N TYR A 180 -10.67 0.35 2.87
CA TYR A 180 -11.05 1.62 3.50
C TYR A 180 -12.54 1.97 3.33
N GLY A 181 -13.31 1.23 2.51
CA GLY A 181 -14.69 1.57 2.18
C GLY A 181 -14.83 2.52 0.97
N GLU A 182 -16.05 3.02 0.73
CA GLU A 182 -16.26 4.11 -0.24
C GLU A 182 -15.39 5.31 0.18
N PRO A 183 -14.69 5.99 -0.75
CA PRO A 183 -14.18 7.31 -0.44
C PRO A 183 -15.35 8.19 0.02
N PHE A 184 -15.11 9.07 1.00
CA PHE A 184 -16.06 10.13 1.32
C PHE A 184 -16.35 10.90 0.03
N ASP A 185 -17.57 10.74 -0.49
CA ASP A 185 -17.98 11.37 -1.75
C ASP A 185 -18.27 12.88 -1.58
N GLN A 186 -18.13 13.45 -0.38
CA GLN A 186 -18.25 14.89 -0.16
C GLN A 186 -17.57 15.35 1.14
N PRO A 187 -16.76 16.42 1.12
CA PRO A 187 -16.32 17.13 2.34
C PRO A 187 -17.45 17.90 3.04
N ASP A 188 -18.69 17.82 2.55
CA ASP A 188 -19.86 18.51 3.10
C ASP A 188 -20.57 17.72 4.22
N ASP A 189 -20.07 16.52 4.58
CA ASP A 189 -20.67 15.64 5.60
C ASP A 189 -19.99 15.79 6.98
N ILE A 190 -19.46 16.97 7.30
CA ILE A 190 -19.24 17.33 8.71
C ILE A 190 -20.63 17.42 9.31
N SER A 191 -20.99 16.48 10.17
CA SER A 191 -22.33 16.51 10.76
C SER A 191 -22.53 17.87 11.46
N PRO A 192 -23.74 18.46 11.46
CA PRO A 192 -24.01 19.70 12.19
C PRO A 192 -23.58 19.63 13.65
N ALA A 193 -23.59 18.43 14.26
CA ALA A 193 -23.11 18.17 15.60
C ALA A 193 -21.58 18.29 15.72
N THR A 194 -20.84 17.92 14.67
CA THR A 194 -19.39 18.06 14.60
C THR A 194 -18.99 19.53 14.36
N GLU A 195 -19.74 20.28 13.54
CA GLU A 195 -19.54 21.73 13.39
C GLU A 195 -19.83 22.48 14.69
N GLU A 196 -20.95 22.18 15.35
CA GLU A 196 -21.34 22.77 16.64
C GLU A 196 -20.32 22.43 17.73
N TRP A 197 -19.79 21.21 17.73
CA TRP A 197 -18.73 20.80 18.66
C TRP A 197 -17.43 21.59 18.42
N ILE A 198 -17.00 21.75 17.15
CA ILE A 198 -15.80 22.54 16.80
C ILE A 198 -15.99 24.03 17.18
N ALA A 199 -17.14 24.62 16.90
CA ALA A 199 -17.44 26.01 17.24
C ALA A 199 -17.39 26.26 18.75
N ASN A 200 -17.98 25.36 19.55
CA ASN A 200 -17.91 25.40 21.01
C ASN A 200 -16.49 25.23 21.55
N LEU A 201 -15.68 24.39 20.89
CA LEU A 201 -14.29 24.15 21.28
C LEU A 201 -13.38 25.35 21.01
N LEU A 202 -13.65 26.09 19.93
CA LEU A 202 -12.89 27.27 19.51
C LEU A 202 -13.37 28.58 20.14
N GLY A 203 -14.51 28.57 20.83
CA GLY A 203 -15.09 29.77 21.44
C GLY A 203 -15.54 30.81 20.40
N THR A 204 -15.87 30.34 19.20
CA THR A 204 -16.39 31.16 18.11
C THR A 204 -17.91 31.04 18.10
N GLU A 205 -18.59 31.83 18.92
CA GLU A 205 -20.03 32.13 18.76
C GLU A 205 -20.23 33.29 17.76
#